data_AF-A0A972V1G1-F1
#
_entry.id   AF-A0A972V1G1-F1
#
_cell.length_a   1.000
_cell.length_b   1.000
_cell.length_c   1.000
_cell.angle_alpha   90.00
_cell.angle_beta   90.00
_cell.angle_gamma   90.00
#
_symmetry.space_group_name_H-M   'P 1'
#
loop_
_entity.id
_entity.type
_entity.pdbx_description
1 polymer ?
#
loop_
_entity_poly.entity_id
_entity_poly.type
_entity_poly.pdbx_seq_one_letter_code
_entity_poly.pdbx_strand_id
1 'polypeptide(L)'
;MDYIKIDLPHKIKYDILALGAEAKASFCFVKDNTAYVSKPDGGLVSLEGTRIFETRLRKVQKDLKVRPRIIACDLHPGYTSTRLASNIAESQGLSLKPVQHHHAHIASCIVDNDIKGKVIGIAFDGTGFGLDGNIWGGEFFIGTLSGFKRGAHLKYIPMPGGEASIREPWRMAFSYLYNIYSSGLKRLRLDSLARLSSANTGLLAQIIDKNINSPLTSSMGRLFDAVSALLGICDVARYEGQAAIELEKEILPHASCLKSNRSYNFRYKEEKGVIVIDWTPVIKGVVGDLQAKRSKPEISLKFHNAICYMIRDVSKLLRKKYKIDKVSMSGGVFQNKYIVRNVKLLLDESGFKVYMHRNVPAHDGNIALGQAVLAVRR
;
A
#
# COMPACT_ATOMS: atom_id res chain seq x y z
N MET A 1 9.29 27.49 1.96
CA MET A 1 7.83 27.32 1.90
C MET A 1 7.49 25.93 2.43
N ASP A 2 6.44 25.81 3.23
CA ASP A 2 6.06 24.56 3.92
C ASP A 2 5.18 23.63 3.05
N TYR A 3 5.08 23.93 1.75
CA TYR A 3 4.27 23.21 0.80
C TYR A 3 4.90 23.16 -0.59
N ILE A 4 4.51 22.15 -1.37
CA ILE A 4 4.83 21.94 -2.78
C ILE A 4 3.64 22.43 -3.60
N LYS A 5 3.90 23.11 -4.71
CA LYS A 5 2.88 23.59 -5.65
C LYS A 5 2.79 22.63 -6.83
N ILE A 6 1.58 22.23 -7.20
CA ILE A 6 1.31 21.36 -8.34
C ILE A 6 0.14 21.93 -9.13
N ASP A 7 0.34 22.22 -10.41
CA ASP A 7 -0.73 22.70 -11.28
C ASP A 7 -1.67 21.55 -11.66
N LEU A 8 -2.96 21.79 -11.54
CA LEU A 8 -3.96 20.74 -11.74
C LEU A 8 -4.39 20.65 -13.21
N PRO A 9 -4.61 19.44 -13.74
CA PRO A 9 -4.90 19.22 -15.15
C PRO A 9 -6.29 19.71 -15.59
N HIS A 10 -7.17 20.03 -14.63
CA HIS A 10 -8.55 20.41 -14.88
C HIS A 10 -8.98 21.51 -13.92
N LYS A 11 -9.64 22.55 -14.45
CA LYS A 11 -10.15 23.67 -13.67
C LYS A 11 -11.07 23.19 -12.55
N ILE A 12 -10.62 23.35 -11.32
CA ILE A 12 -11.42 23.14 -10.11
C ILE A 12 -12.09 24.47 -9.75
N LYS A 13 -13.42 24.45 -9.63
CA LYS A 13 -14.25 25.65 -9.40
C LYS A 13 -14.24 26.15 -7.95
N TYR A 14 -13.95 25.27 -7.00
CA TYR A 14 -14.06 25.56 -5.58
C TYR A 14 -12.73 25.34 -4.89
N ASP A 15 -12.45 26.15 -3.86
CA ASP A 15 -11.36 25.86 -2.95
C ASP A 15 -11.63 24.56 -2.19
N ILE A 16 -10.59 23.77 -1.97
CA ILE A 16 -10.69 22.44 -1.32
C ILE A 16 -9.63 22.34 -0.22
N LEU A 17 -9.99 21.65 0.85
CA LEU A 17 -9.06 21.14 1.84
C LEU A 17 -9.10 19.61 1.82
N ALA A 18 -7.97 18.94 1.72
CA ALA A 18 -7.87 17.50 1.91
C ALA A 18 -6.93 17.20 3.08
N LEU A 19 -7.32 16.30 3.99
CA LEU A 19 -6.57 16.03 5.23
C LEU A 19 -5.65 14.81 5.17
N GLY A 20 -5.59 14.11 4.05
CA GLY A 20 -4.68 12.99 3.86
C GLY A 20 -5.05 11.75 4.67
N ALA A 21 -4.04 10.92 4.90
CA ALA A 21 -4.11 9.73 5.75
C ALA A 21 -3.67 10.04 7.20
N GLU A 22 -3.73 9.06 8.08
CA GLU A 22 -3.29 9.19 9.49
C GLU A 22 -1.78 9.05 9.65
N ALA A 23 -1.17 8.12 8.93
CA ALA A 23 0.28 7.94 8.91
C ALA A 23 0.94 8.92 7.94
N LYS A 24 2.13 9.43 8.30
CA LYS A 24 2.90 10.39 7.50
C LYS A 24 2.02 11.55 7.00
N ALA A 25 1.24 12.11 7.92
CA ALA A 25 0.09 12.93 7.59
C ALA A 25 0.48 14.20 6.84
N SER A 26 -0.32 14.55 5.84
CA SER A 26 -0.17 15.75 5.04
C SER A 26 -1.55 16.32 4.75
N PHE A 27 -1.62 17.62 4.46
CA PHE A 27 -2.84 18.26 3.99
C PHE A 27 -2.59 18.92 2.63
N CYS A 28 -3.65 19.10 1.86
CA CYS A 28 -3.61 19.77 0.57
C CYS A 28 -4.70 20.83 0.50
N PHE A 29 -4.30 22.06 0.17
CA PHE A 29 -5.25 23.08 -0.26
C PHE A 29 -5.29 23.15 -1.78
N VAL A 30 -6.47 23.37 -2.35
CA VAL A 30 -6.61 23.72 -3.77
C VAL A 30 -7.18 25.12 -3.86
N LYS A 31 -6.57 25.95 -4.68
CA LYS A 31 -7.03 27.30 -5.01
C LYS A 31 -6.52 27.69 -6.40
N ASP A 32 -7.36 28.36 -7.18
CA ASP A 32 -7.02 28.88 -8.52
C ASP A 32 -6.37 27.83 -9.44
N ASN A 33 -6.87 26.59 -9.39
CA ASN A 33 -6.36 25.45 -10.16
C ASN A 33 -4.94 24.97 -9.78
N THR A 34 -4.41 25.39 -8.63
CA THR A 34 -3.14 24.90 -8.08
C THR A 34 -3.39 24.16 -6.76
N ALA A 35 -2.75 23.01 -6.60
CA ALA A 35 -2.66 22.27 -5.35
C ALA A 35 -1.43 22.70 -4.55
N TYR A 36 -1.62 22.95 -3.27
CA TYR A 36 -0.61 23.29 -2.29
C TYR A 36 -0.53 22.16 -1.26
N VAL A 37 0.40 21.23 -1.50
CA VAL A 37 0.56 20.01 -0.70
C VAL A 37 1.55 20.28 0.42
N SER A 38 1.15 20.14 1.68
CA SER A 38 2.07 20.29 2.81
C SER A 38 3.14 19.21 2.77
N LYS A 39 4.32 19.50 3.32
CA LYS A 39 5.27 18.43 3.61
C LYS A 39 4.62 17.42 4.57
N PRO A 40 4.89 16.11 4.42
CA PRO A 40 4.42 15.11 5.36
C PRO A 40 5.01 15.37 6.74
N ASP A 41 4.15 15.26 7.75
CA ASP A 41 4.52 15.27 9.16
C ASP A 41 4.53 13.84 9.67
N GLY A 42 4.78 13.64 10.96
CA GLY A 42 4.66 12.32 11.58
C GLY A 42 3.23 11.75 11.49
N GLY A 43 2.88 10.85 12.40
CA GLY A 43 1.52 10.33 12.50
C GLY A 43 0.58 11.24 13.30
N LEU A 44 -0.73 11.10 13.06
CA LEU A 44 -1.78 11.74 13.87
C LEU A 44 -2.26 10.88 15.06
N VAL A 45 -1.47 9.88 15.43
CA VAL A 45 -1.80 8.97 16.54
C VAL A 45 -1.62 9.65 17.90
N SER A 46 -0.66 10.59 18.02
CA SER A 46 -0.44 11.34 19.26
C SER A 46 -1.20 12.66 19.26
N LEU A 47 -1.62 13.10 20.45
CA LEU A 47 -2.24 14.42 20.65
C LEU A 47 -1.31 15.56 20.22
N GLU A 48 -0.01 15.41 20.49
CA GLU A 48 1.00 16.38 20.08
C GLU A 48 1.11 16.47 18.55
N GLY A 49 1.19 15.31 17.86
CA GLY A 49 1.22 15.26 16.39
C GLY A 49 0.00 15.93 15.77
N THR A 50 -1.18 15.68 16.34
CA THR A 50 -2.44 16.31 15.90
C THR A 50 -2.42 17.83 16.09
N ARG A 51 -1.95 18.34 17.25
CA ARG A 51 -1.86 19.79 17.50
C ARG A 51 -0.89 20.49 16.55
N ILE A 52 0.26 19.88 16.27
CA ILE A 52 1.25 20.40 15.31
C ILE A 52 0.63 20.49 13.91
N PHE A 53 -0.05 19.41 13.49
CA PHE A 53 -0.74 19.34 12.21
C PHE A 53 -1.80 20.45 12.06
N GLU A 54 -2.69 20.60 13.04
CA GLU A 54 -3.73 21.65 13.03
C GLU A 54 -3.14 23.07 12.99
N THR A 55 -2.09 23.31 13.78
CA THR A 55 -1.42 24.63 13.83
C THR A 55 -0.87 25.01 12.46
N ARG A 56 -0.21 24.05 11.79
CA ARG A 56 0.33 24.25 10.44
C ARG A 56 -0.77 24.44 9.40
N LEU A 57 -1.83 23.63 9.48
CA LEU A 57 -2.97 23.73 8.58
C LEU A 57 -3.59 25.13 8.64
N ARG A 58 -3.86 25.65 9.85
CA ARG A 58 -4.42 27.00 10.05
C ARG A 58 -3.48 28.09 9.54
N LYS A 59 -2.17 27.97 9.79
CA LYS A 59 -1.16 28.90 9.29
C LYS A 59 -1.16 28.95 7.76
N VAL A 60 -1.05 27.80 7.09
CA VAL A 60 -1.02 27.73 5.62
C VAL A 60 -2.33 28.22 5.00
N GLN A 61 -3.49 27.89 5.60
CA GLN A 61 -4.78 28.39 5.14
C GLN A 61 -4.85 29.92 5.17
N LYS A 62 -4.37 30.54 6.25
CA LYS A 62 -4.31 32.00 6.41
C LYS A 62 -3.37 32.63 5.37
N ASP A 63 -2.18 32.06 5.20
CA ASP A 63 -1.17 32.56 4.27
C ASP A 63 -1.65 32.52 2.81
N LEU A 64 -2.30 31.42 2.41
CA LEU A 64 -2.85 31.25 1.07
C LEU A 64 -4.20 31.96 0.86
N LYS A 65 -4.83 32.43 1.93
CA LYS A 65 -6.19 33.01 1.93
C LYS A 65 -7.19 32.09 1.20
N VAL A 66 -7.14 30.79 1.50
CA VAL A 66 -8.01 29.76 0.91
C VAL A 66 -9.30 29.69 1.72
N ARG A 67 -10.45 29.60 1.05
CA ARG A 67 -11.77 29.47 1.68
C ARG A 67 -12.47 28.21 1.18
N PRO A 68 -12.09 27.02 1.69
CA PRO A 68 -12.61 25.76 1.18
C PRO A 68 -14.13 25.71 1.21
N ARG A 69 -14.73 25.07 0.21
CA ARG A 69 -16.16 24.67 0.22
C ARG A 69 -16.33 23.16 0.35
N ILE A 70 -15.27 22.43 0.04
CA ILE A 70 -15.21 20.97 0.09
C ILE A 70 -14.06 20.61 1.02
N ILE A 71 -14.30 19.63 1.88
CA ILE A 71 -13.25 18.99 2.66
C ILE A 71 -13.21 17.49 2.34
N ALA A 72 -12.03 16.99 2.02
CA ALA A 72 -11.80 15.59 1.67
C ALA A 72 -11.01 14.86 2.76
N CYS A 73 -11.34 13.60 2.98
CA CYS A 73 -10.67 12.74 3.94
C CYS A 73 -10.56 11.31 3.43
N ASP A 74 -9.81 10.48 4.14
CA ASP A 74 -9.77 9.05 3.86
C ASP A 74 -11.14 8.42 4.14
N LEU A 75 -11.41 7.29 3.50
CA LEU A 75 -12.62 6.51 3.73
C LEU A 75 -12.58 5.81 5.09
N HIS A 76 -11.39 5.60 5.67
CA HIS A 76 -11.25 4.94 6.96
C HIS A 76 -11.96 5.74 8.09
N PRO A 77 -13.02 5.20 8.72
CA PRO A 77 -13.81 5.95 9.70
C PRO A 77 -13.06 6.15 11.03
N GLY A 78 -12.08 5.30 11.32
CA GLY A 78 -11.33 5.33 12.57
C GLY A 78 -10.20 6.35 12.62
N TYR A 79 -9.79 6.95 11.50
CA TYR A 79 -8.60 7.81 11.46
C TYR A 79 -8.83 9.15 12.17
N THR A 80 -7.79 9.62 12.86
CA THR A 80 -7.78 10.97 13.44
C THR A 80 -7.99 12.05 12.37
N SER A 81 -7.41 11.90 11.17
CA SER A 81 -7.64 12.82 10.05
C SER A 81 -9.10 12.84 9.58
N THR A 82 -9.77 11.69 9.54
CA THR A 82 -11.20 11.60 9.18
C THR A 82 -12.08 12.28 10.21
N ARG A 83 -11.81 12.08 11.51
CA ARG A 83 -12.55 12.76 12.59
C ARG A 83 -12.34 14.27 12.55
N LEU A 84 -11.10 14.71 12.35
CA LEU A 84 -10.78 16.13 12.20
C LEU A 84 -11.50 16.75 11.00
N ALA A 85 -11.56 16.04 9.86
CA ALA A 85 -12.29 16.50 8.68
C ALA A 85 -13.78 16.66 8.97
N SER A 86 -14.38 15.71 9.69
CA SER A 86 -15.79 15.78 10.10
C SER A 86 -16.07 17.00 10.98
N ASN A 87 -15.24 17.24 12.00
CA ASN A 87 -15.41 18.37 12.92
C ASN A 87 -15.26 19.72 12.20
N ILE A 88 -14.29 19.83 11.28
CA ILE A 88 -14.10 21.02 10.46
C ILE A 88 -15.28 21.22 9.50
N ALA A 89 -15.77 20.14 8.87
CA ALA A 89 -16.91 20.19 7.97
C ALA A 89 -18.16 20.72 8.67
N GLU A 90 -18.47 20.19 9.85
CA GLU A 90 -19.63 20.60 10.64
C GLU A 90 -19.52 22.05 11.11
N SER A 91 -18.38 22.42 11.70
CA SER A 91 -18.17 23.77 12.25
C SER A 91 -18.13 24.88 11.20
N GLN A 92 -17.76 24.58 9.95
CA GLN A 92 -17.63 25.57 8.87
C GLN A 92 -18.67 25.39 7.76
N GLY A 93 -19.60 24.43 7.88
CA GLY A 93 -20.61 24.13 6.86
C GLY A 93 -20.02 23.63 5.53
N LEU A 94 -18.92 22.87 5.57
CA LEU A 94 -18.26 22.35 4.36
C LEU A 94 -18.86 21.03 3.92
N SER A 95 -18.82 20.75 2.61
CA SER A 95 -19.19 19.43 2.10
C SER A 95 -18.07 18.42 2.34
N LEU A 96 -18.29 17.47 3.26
CA LEU A 96 -17.37 16.37 3.54
C LEU A 96 -17.41 15.31 2.43
N LYS A 97 -16.25 14.94 1.88
CA LYS A 97 -16.10 13.98 0.78
C LYS A 97 -15.08 12.89 1.12
N PRO A 98 -15.54 11.69 1.52
CA PRO A 98 -14.66 10.55 1.74
C PRO A 98 -14.10 10.02 0.41
N VAL A 99 -12.79 9.73 0.40
CA VAL A 99 -12.07 9.20 -0.77
C VAL A 99 -11.32 7.92 -0.38
N GLN A 100 -11.42 6.91 -1.24
CA GLN A 100 -10.75 5.63 -1.03
C GLN A 100 -9.22 5.81 -1.10
N HIS A 101 -8.52 5.26 -0.11
CA HIS A 101 -7.07 5.40 0.11
C HIS A 101 -6.21 5.10 -1.13
N HIS A 102 -6.35 3.92 -1.73
CA HIS A 102 -5.57 3.47 -2.89
C HIS A 102 -5.92 4.24 -4.17
N HIS A 103 -7.17 4.68 -4.32
CA HIS A 103 -7.57 5.59 -5.38
C HIS A 103 -6.87 6.94 -5.23
N ALA A 104 -6.74 7.47 -4.01
CA ALA A 104 -5.99 8.69 -3.74
C ALA A 104 -4.50 8.53 -4.08
N HIS A 105 -3.87 7.41 -3.70
CA HIS A 105 -2.50 7.09 -4.11
C HIS A 105 -2.29 7.17 -5.63
N ILE A 106 -3.19 6.57 -6.42
CA ILE A 106 -3.09 6.55 -7.88
C ILE A 106 -3.41 7.93 -8.48
N ALA A 107 -4.47 8.59 -8.00
CA ALA A 107 -4.83 9.92 -8.46
C ALA A 107 -3.71 10.93 -8.22
N SER A 108 -3.05 10.84 -7.06
CA SER A 108 -1.89 11.65 -6.72
C SER A 108 -0.76 11.49 -7.74
N CYS A 109 -0.41 10.24 -8.08
CA CYS A 109 0.62 9.95 -9.08
C CYS A 109 0.24 10.44 -10.50
N ILE A 110 -1.04 10.31 -10.87
CA ILE A 110 -1.57 10.82 -12.16
C ILE A 110 -1.37 12.34 -12.26
N VAL A 111 -1.74 13.07 -11.21
CA VAL A 111 -1.67 14.54 -11.18
C VAL A 111 -0.22 15.00 -11.15
N ASP A 112 0.62 14.36 -10.33
CA ASP A 112 2.04 14.69 -10.20
C ASP A 112 2.86 14.48 -11.50
N ASN A 113 2.33 13.68 -12.44
CA ASN A 113 2.94 13.40 -13.74
C ASN A 113 2.16 13.98 -14.94
N ASP A 114 1.09 14.74 -14.70
CA ASP A 114 0.15 15.22 -15.73
C ASP A 114 -0.34 14.11 -16.71
N ILE A 115 -0.62 12.92 -16.19
CA ILE A 115 -0.99 11.77 -17.02
C ILE A 115 -2.40 11.96 -17.58
N LYS A 116 -2.53 11.96 -18.91
CA LYS A 116 -3.82 11.98 -19.60
C LYS A 116 -4.35 10.56 -19.85
N GLY A 117 -5.66 10.37 -19.79
CA GLY A 117 -6.33 9.12 -20.17
C GLY A 117 -6.28 8.02 -19.09
N LYS A 118 -6.66 6.80 -19.48
CA LYS A 118 -6.74 5.65 -18.57
C LYS A 118 -5.36 5.11 -18.21
N VAL A 119 -5.21 4.67 -16.96
CA VAL A 119 -4.01 4.01 -16.45
C VAL A 119 -4.34 2.66 -15.79
N ILE A 120 -3.34 1.79 -15.75
CA ILE A 120 -3.24 0.70 -14.78
C ILE A 120 -2.56 1.30 -13.55
N GLY A 121 -3.32 1.54 -12.49
CA GLY A 121 -2.77 2.04 -11.22
C GLY A 121 -2.40 0.89 -10.30
N ILE A 122 -1.16 0.83 -9.86
CA ILE A 122 -0.67 -0.19 -8.92
C ILE A 122 -0.49 0.50 -7.57
N ALA A 123 -1.25 0.06 -6.58
CA ALA A 123 -1.26 0.63 -5.24
C ALA A 123 -0.84 -0.45 -4.23
N PHE A 124 0.46 -0.52 -3.94
CA PHE A 124 1.03 -1.49 -3.02
C PHE A 124 1.46 -0.80 -1.73
N ASP A 125 0.81 -1.18 -0.63
CA ASP A 125 0.95 -0.54 0.66
C ASP A 125 0.82 -1.54 1.83
N GLY A 126 1.02 -1.07 3.05
CA GLY A 126 0.79 -1.82 4.27
C GLY A 126 -0.68 -1.98 4.61
N THR A 127 -1.45 -0.89 4.61
CA THR A 127 -2.86 -0.91 5.07
C THR A 127 -3.65 0.24 4.47
N GLY A 128 -4.72 -0.08 3.74
CA GLY A 128 -5.74 0.90 3.40
C GLY A 128 -7.14 0.31 3.48
N PHE A 129 -8.12 1.13 3.84
CA PHE A 129 -9.51 0.69 3.98
C PHE A 129 -10.12 0.37 2.60
N GLY A 130 -10.55 -0.89 2.44
CA GLY A 130 -11.19 -1.38 1.23
C GLY A 130 -12.66 -0.99 1.14
N LEU A 131 -13.19 -0.94 -0.08
CA LEU A 131 -14.61 -0.68 -0.32
C LEU A 131 -15.52 -1.83 0.13
N ASP A 132 -14.94 -3.02 0.33
CA ASP A 132 -15.59 -4.23 0.81
C ASP A 132 -15.41 -4.45 2.32
N GLY A 133 -14.90 -3.45 3.04
CA GLY A 133 -14.62 -3.53 4.49
C GLY A 133 -13.37 -4.33 4.85
N ASN A 134 -12.66 -4.91 3.87
CA ASN A 134 -11.40 -5.61 4.09
C ASN A 134 -10.21 -4.65 4.04
N ILE A 135 -9.05 -5.12 4.50
CA ILE A 135 -7.79 -4.38 4.41
C ILE A 135 -7.18 -4.62 3.03
N TRP A 136 -6.92 -3.55 2.31
CA TRP A 136 -6.27 -3.56 1.00
C TRP A 136 -4.81 -3.13 1.13
N GLY A 137 -4.03 -3.39 0.08
CA GLY A 137 -2.62 -2.98 0.00
C GLY A 137 -1.80 -3.75 -1.04
N GLY A 138 -2.45 -4.53 -1.90
CA GLY A 138 -1.81 -5.30 -2.96
C GLY A 138 -2.63 -5.21 -4.24
N GLU A 139 -3.00 -3.99 -4.60
CA GLU A 139 -4.09 -3.71 -5.54
C GLU A 139 -3.62 -3.23 -6.91
N PHE A 140 -4.36 -3.63 -7.95
CA PHE A 140 -4.32 -3.03 -9.27
C PHE A 140 -5.67 -2.44 -9.60
N PHE A 141 -5.68 -1.23 -10.12
CA PHE A 141 -6.86 -0.50 -10.53
C PHE A 141 -6.79 -0.08 -11.99
N ILE A 142 -7.96 0.16 -12.57
CA ILE A 142 -8.12 0.62 -13.94
C ILE A 142 -9.00 1.86 -13.91
N GLY A 143 -8.53 2.97 -14.45
CA GLY A 143 -9.34 4.18 -14.41
C GLY A 143 -8.62 5.46 -14.78
N THR A 144 -9.30 6.56 -14.45
CA THR A 144 -8.83 7.94 -14.58
C THR A 144 -9.16 8.70 -13.29
N LEU A 145 -8.87 10.00 -13.25
CA LEU A 145 -9.36 10.89 -12.18
C LEU A 145 -10.89 10.98 -12.07
N SER A 146 -11.64 10.41 -13.02
CA SER A 146 -13.11 10.29 -12.91
C SER A 146 -13.55 9.07 -12.09
N GLY A 147 -12.64 8.14 -11.77
CA GLY A 147 -12.94 6.95 -11.01
C GLY A 147 -12.08 5.77 -11.41
N PHE A 148 -11.94 4.84 -10.48
CA PHE A 148 -11.16 3.63 -10.61
C PHE A 148 -12.02 2.41 -10.30
N LYS A 149 -11.77 1.33 -11.05
CA LYS A 149 -12.28 -0.01 -10.74
C LYS A 149 -11.13 -0.93 -10.36
N ARG A 150 -11.36 -1.83 -9.41
CA ARG A 150 -10.39 -2.87 -9.03
C ARG A 150 -10.22 -3.84 -10.19
N GLY A 151 -8.99 -4.04 -10.65
CA GLY A 151 -8.63 -4.91 -11.77
C GLY A 151 -7.94 -6.20 -11.32
N ALA A 152 -7.14 -6.13 -10.26
CA ALA A 152 -6.52 -7.29 -9.63
C ALA A 152 -6.22 -7.03 -8.15
N HIS A 153 -6.05 -8.09 -7.36
CA HIS A 153 -5.58 -7.99 -5.98
C HIS A 153 -4.90 -9.27 -5.50
N LEU A 154 -4.08 -9.17 -4.45
CA LEU A 154 -3.58 -10.35 -3.74
C LEU A 154 -4.73 -11.15 -3.13
N LYS A 155 -4.63 -12.48 -3.18
CA LYS A 155 -5.53 -13.40 -2.47
C LYS A 155 -5.61 -12.99 -0.99
N TYR A 156 -6.83 -12.84 -0.47
CA TYR A 156 -7.05 -12.50 0.92
C TYR A 156 -6.49 -13.53 1.89
N ILE A 157 -5.96 -13.04 3.00
CA ILE A 157 -5.47 -13.84 4.13
C ILE A 157 -5.93 -13.20 5.46
N PRO A 158 -6.27 -13.98 6.49
CA PRO A 158 -6.58 -13.44 7.81
C PRO A 158 -5.36 -12.76 8.47
N MET A 159 -5.60 -11.64 9.13
CA MET A 159 -4.60 -10.88 9.91
C MET A 159 -4.88 -11.03 11.41
N PRO A 160 -4.41 -12.11 12.06
CA PRO A 160 -4.85 -12.44 13.41
C PRO A 160 -4.39 -11.42 14.46
N GLY A 161 -5.34 -10.87 15.21
CA GLY A 161 -5.10 -9.78 16.15
C GLY A 161 -5.09 -8.39 15.51
N GLY A 162 -5.50 -8.25 14.25
CA GLY A 162 -5.56 -6.97 13.56
C GLY A 162 -4.22 -6.24 13.57
N GLU A 163 -4.20 -5.00 14.06
CA GLU A 163 -2.98 -4.18 14.15
C GLU A 163 -1.82 -4.84 14.90
N ALA A 164 -2.10 -5.79 15.80
CA ALA A 164 -1.04 -6.57 16.45
C ALA A 164 -0.15 -7.27 15.43
N SER A 165 -0.70 -7.76 14.31
CA SER A 165 0.07 -8.38 13.22
C SER A 165 1.01 -7.42 12.48
N ILE A 166 0.82 -6.10 12.62
CA ILE A 166 1.74 -5.09 12.06
C ILE A 166 2.99 -4.97 12.95
N ARG A 167 2.80 -4.99 14.28
CA ARG A 167 3.91 -4.96 15.25
C ARG A 167 4.57 -6.32 15.41
N GLU A 168 3.83 -7.40 15.17
CA GLU A 168 4.28 -8.78 15.32
C GLU A 168 4.19 -9.53 13.98
N PRO A 169 5.06 -9.22 12.99
CA PRO A 169 5.15 -9.92 11.69
C PRO A 169 5.07 -11.45 11.76
N TRP A 170 5.55 -12.05 12.85
CA TRP A 170 5.49 -13.48 13.09
C TRP A 170 4.05 -14.04 13.04
N ARG A 171 3.04 -13.23 13.39
CA ARG A 171 1.61 -13.58 13.28
C ARG A 171 1.17 -13.75 11.83
N MET A 172 1.66 -12.89 10.94
CA MET A 172 1.39 -13.02 9.51
C MET A 172 2.06 -14.28 8.96
N ALA A 173 3.34 -14.53 9.30
CA ALA A 173 4.02 -15.77 8.90
C ALA A 173 3.23 -17.02 9.33
N PHE A 174 2.73 -17.04 10.57
CA PHE A 174 1.86 -18.11 11.05
C PHE A 174 0.58 -18.23 10.21
N SER A 175 -0.12 -17.12 9.95
CA SER A 175 -1.36 -17.11 9.15
C SER A 175 -1.16 -17.69 7.74
N TYR A 176 -0.11 -17.26 7.05
CA TYR A 176 0.24 -17.77 5.72
C TYR A 176 0.55 -19.28 5.74
N LEU A 177 1.35 -19.74 6.71
CA LEU A 177 1.66 -21.17 6.83
C LEU A 177 0.44 -22.00 7.23
N TYR A 178 -0.38 -21.53 8.17
CA TYR A 178 -1.58 -22.21 8.62
C TYR A 178 -2.62 -22.35 7.49
N ASN A 179 -2.78 -21.32 6.66
CA ASN A 179 -3.67 -21.38 5.49
C ASN A 179 -3.22 -22.40 4.43
N ILE A 180 -1.92 -22.69 4.33
CA ILE A 180 -1.37 -23.66 3.36
C ILE A 180 -1.37 -25.08 3.92
N TYR A 181 -0.92 -25.24 5.17
CA TYR A 181 -0.57 -26.55 5.73
C TYR A 181 -1.54 -27.02 6.81
N SER A 182 -2.33 -26.14 7.41
CA SER A 182 -3.30 -26.43 8.47
C SER A 182 -2.73 -27.38 9.54
N SER A 183 -3.31 -28.57 9.71
CA SER A 183 -2.83 -29.60 10.65
C SER A 183 -1.43 -30.14 10.32
N GLY A 184 -1.01 -30.08 9.06
CA GLY A 184 0.32 -30.44 8.58
C GLY A 184 1.43 -29.46 8.99
N LEU A 185 1.09 -28.29 9.54
CA LEU A 185 2.06 -27.28 9.97
C LEU A 185 3.10 -27.82 10.95
N LYS A 186 2.67 -28.67 11.90
CA LYS A 186 3.55 -29.30 12.91
C LYS A 186 4.64 -30.20 12.30
N ARG A 187 4.46 -30.64 11.05
CA ARG A 187 5.42 -31.50 10.35
C ARG A 187 6.53 -30.70 9.67
N LEU A 188 6.35 -29.38 9.51
CA LEU A 188 7.38 -28.53 8.93
C LEU A 188 8.51 -28.34 9.94
N ARG A 189 9.69 -28.87 9.62
CA ARG A 189 10.92 -28.60 10.37
C ARG A 189 11.52 -27.26 9.93
N LEU A 190 10.99 -26.17 10.48
CA LEU A 190 11.51 -24.82 10.26
C LEU A 190 11.98 -24.21 11.58
N ASP A 191 13.19 -23.65 11.60
CA ASP A 191 13.70 -22.95 12.79
C ASP A 191 12.82 -21.76 13.17
N SER A 192 12.19 -21.10 12.19
CA SER A 192 11.18 -20.07 12.43
C SER A 192 9.97 -20.61 13.18
N LEU A 193 9.52 -21.84 12.91
CA LEU A 193 8.42 -22.47 13.66
C LEU A 193 8.82 -22.83 15.10
N ALA A 194 10.07 -23.19 15.35
CA ALA A 194 10.56 -23.39 16.70
C ALA A 194 10.54 -22.07 17.50
N ARG A 195 10.95 -20.96 16.87
CA ARG A 195 10.83 -19.60 17.45
C ARG A 195 9.38 -19.16 17.66
N LEU A 196 8.46 -19.63 16.80
CA LEU A 196 7.02 -19.39 16.91
C LEU A 196 6.33 -20.27 17.97
N SER A 197 6.87 -21.45 18.29
CA SER A 197 6.25 -22.42 19.20
C SER A 197 6.22 -22.00 20.67
N SER A 198 7.01 -20.99 21.05
CA SER A 198 6.93 -20.34 22.37
C SER A 198 5.73 -19.39 22.48
N ALA A 199 5.17 -18.94 21.35
CA ALA A 199 3.89 -18.25 21.29
C ALA A 199 2.75 -19.30 21.17
N ASN A 200 1.59 -19.05 21.79
CA ASN A 200 0.43 -19.95 21.77
C ASN A 200 -0.15 -20.14 20.34
N THR A 201 0.53 -20.88 19.47
CA THR A 201 0.15 -21.14 18.07
C THR A 201 -1.20 -21.84 17.96
N GLY A 202 -1.56 -22.69 18.93
CA GLY A 202 -2.89 -23.28 19.02
C GLY A 202 -4.01 -22.25 19.23
N LEU A 203 -3.75 -21.20 20.04
CA LEU A 203 -4.69 -20.10 20.22
C LEU A 203 -4.82 -19.27 18.93
N LEU A 204 -3.73 -19.03 18.21
CA LEU A 204 -3.79 -18.31 16.93
C LEU A 204 -4.57 -19.08 15.87
N ALA A 205 -4.40 -20.40 15.78
CA ALA A 205 -5.23 -21.23 14.89
C ALA A 205 -6.72 -21.04 15.21
N GLN A 206 -7.10 -21.11 16.49
CA GLN A 206 -8.49 -20.88 16.92
C GLN A 206 -8.99 -19.46 16.61
N ILE A 207 -8.15 -18.45 16.81
CA ILE A 207 -8.44 -17.04 16.49
C ILE A 207 -8.74 -16.89 14.98
N ILE A 208 -7.94 -17.53 14.13
CA ILE A 208 -8.15 -17.54 12.67
C ILE A 208 -9.42 -18.31 12.31
N ASP A 209 -9.58 -19.54 12.77
CA ASP A 209 -10.71 -20.41 12.41
C ASP A 209 -12.07 -19.83 12.85
N LYS A 210 -12.10 -19.16 14.00
CA LYS A 210 -13.31 -18.50 14.53
C LYS A 210 -13.48 -17.06 14.05
N ASN A 211 -12.58 -16.54 13.19
CA ASN A 211 -12.57 -15.15 12.72
C ASN A 211 -12.58 -14.11 13.86
N ILE A 212 -11.97 -14.41 15.00
CA ILE A 212 -11.94 -13.50 16.16
C ILE A 212 -10.86 -12.46 15.89
N ASN A 213 -11.23 -11.18 15.78
CA ASN A 213 -10.29 -10.07 15.53
C ASN A 213 -9.24 -10.40 14.44
N SER A 214 -9.69 -11.01 13.35
CA SER A 214 -8.85 -11.52 12.26
C SER A 214 -9.33 -10.98 10.92
N PRO A 215 -9.31 -9.64 10.72
CA PRO A 215 -9.77 -9.05 9.46
C PRO A 215 -8.99 -9.63 8.28
N LEU A 216 -9.64 -9.76 7.13
CA LEU A 216 -8.97 -10.20 5.92
C LEU A 216 -8.14 -9.06 5.33
N THR A 217 -6.96 -9.40 4.85
CA THR A 217 -6.04 -8.48 4.19
C THR A 217 -5.56 -9.01 2.84
N SER A 218 -5.39 -8.10 1.90
CA SER A 218 -4.75 -8.31 0.60
C SER A 218 -3.47 -7.48 0.47
N SER A 219 -2.88 -7.12 1.62
CA SER A 219 -1.73 -6.22 1.72
C SER A 219 -0.43 -6.85 1.22
N MET A 220 0.26 -6.12 0.33
CA MET A 220 1.63 -6.46 -0.07
C MET A 220 2.59 -6.28 1.11
N GLY A 221 2.45 -5.22 1.92
CA GLY A 221 3.27 -5.02 3.12
C GLY A 221 3.18 -6.19 4.10
N ARG A 222 1.98 -6.75 4.32
CA ARG A 222 1.81 -7.93 5.19
C ARG A 222 2.43 -9.20 4.60
N LEU A 223 2.52 -9.33 3.28
CA LEU A 223 3.26 -10.40 2.62
C LEU A 223 4.77 -10.25 2.84
N PHE A 224 5.32 -9.03 2.76
CA PHE A 224 6.71 -8.73 3.14
C PHE A 224 6.99 -9.11 4.60
N ASP A 225 6.12 -8.68 5.52
CA ASP A 225 6.25 -8.97 6.95
C ASP A 225 6.31 -10.48 7.21
N ALA A 226 5.42 -11.25 6.57
CA ALA A 226 5.40 -12.70 6.69
C ALA A 226 6.71 -13.34 6.21
N VAL A 227 7.20 -12.96 5.04
CA VAL A 227 8.47 -13.51 4.51
C VAL A 227 9.65 -13.11 5.39
N SER A 228 9.71 -11.86 5.85
CA SER A 228 10.76 -11.41 6.78
C SER A 228 10.78 -12.24 8.08
N ALA A 229 9.62 -12.50 8.69
CA ALA A 229 9.53 -13.33 9.89
C ALA A 229 9.88 -14.81 9.61
N LEU A 230 9.47 -15.36 8.47
CA LEU A 230 9.84 -16.74 8.07
C LEU A 230 11.36 -16.93 7.97
N LEU A 231 12.08 -15.92 7.50
CA LEU A 231 13.55 -15.90 7.41
C LEU A 231 14.21 -15.58 8.76
N GLY A 232 13.44 -15.25 9.81
CA GLY A 232 13.98 -14.81 11.10
C GLY A 232 14.76 -13.51 11.00
N ILE A 233 14.25 -12.56 10.21
CA ILE A 233 14.83 -11.22 10.07
C ILE A 233 14.13 -10.26 11.04
N CYS A 234 12.79 -10.27 11.05
CA CYS A 234 12.01 -9.43 11.94
C CYS A 234 10.74 -10.17 12.36
N ASP A 235 10.71 -10.62 13.62
CA ASP A 235 9.52 -11.21 14.24
C ASP A 235 8.65 -10.13 14.90
N VAL A 236 9.29 -9.10 15.49
CA VAL A 236 8.63 -7.95 16.14
C VAL A 236 9.21 -6.65 15.58
N ALA A 237 8.35 -5.83 14.98
CA ALA A 237 8.69 -4.54 14.42
C ALA A 237 8.58 -3.43 15.47
N ARG A 238 9.57 -2.54 15.49
CA ARG A 238 9.69 -1.36 16.36
C ARG A 238 9.24 -0.07 15.68
N TYR A 239 9.18 -0.08 14.35
CA TYR A 239 8.72 1.03 13.55
C TYR A 239 8.03 0.53 12.29
N GLU A 240 7.22 1.39 11.67
CA GLU A 240 6.44 1.07 10.48
C GLU A 240 7.34 0.64 9.32
N GLY A 241 7.05 -0.52 8.72
CA GLY A 241 7.78 -1.03 7.56
C GLY A 241 9.14 -1.67 7.86
N GLN A 242 9.54 -1.81 9.13
CA GLN A 242 10.85 -2.38 9.51
C GLN A 242 11.11 -3.73 8.83
N ALA A 243 10.17 -4.68 8.92
CA ALA A 243 10.35 -6.02 8.37
C ALA A 243 10.60 -6.01 6.85
N ALA A 244 9.86 -5.18 6.10
CA ALA A 244 10.07 -5.01 4.66
C ALA A 244 11.44 -4.37 4.34
N ILE A 245 11.85 -3.36 5.10
CA ILE A 245 13.13 -2.66 4.94
C ILE A 245 14.32 -3.59 5.22
N GLU A 246 14.27 -4.33 6.33
CA GLU A 246 15.35 -5.27 6.67
C GLU A 246 15.41 -6.42 5.65
N LEU A 247 14.26 -6.91 5.16
CA LEU A 247 14.23 -7.91 4.09
C LEU A 247 14.85 -7.38 2.78
N GLU A 248 14.64 -6.10 2.44
CA GLU A 248 15.31 -5.45 1.29
C GLU A 248 16.83 -5.41 1.49
N LYS A 249 17.33 -5.08 2.69
CA LYS A 249 18.77 -5.00 2.96
C LYS A 249 19.50 -6.33 2.71
N GLU A 250 18.85 -7.46 2.93
CA GLU A 250 19.42 -8.79 2.65
C GLU A 250 19.79 -9.00 1.18
N ILE A 251 19.19 -8.28 0.22
CA ILE A 251 19.48 -8.45 -1.22
C ILE A 251 20.69 -7.63 -1.70
N LEU A 252 21.19 -6.68 -0.90
CA LEU A 252 22.26 -5.76 -1.30
C LEU A 252 23.55 -6.45 -1.78
N PRO A 253 23.98 -7.60 -1.22
CA PRO A 253 25.13 -8.36 -1.74
C PRO A 253 24.94 -8.97 -3.14
N HIS A 254 23.70 -9.01 -3.67
CA HIS A 254 23.34 -9.71 -4.91
C HIS A 254 22.53 -8.85 -5.90
N ALA A 255 22.48 -7.53 -5.68
CA ALA A 255 21.60 -6.59 -6.38
C ALA A 255 21.90 -6.40 -7.89
N SER A 256 22.88 -7.11 -8.46
CA SER A 256 23.38 -6.84 -9.81
C SER A 256 22.63 -7.56 -10.94
N CYS A 257 21.72 -8.51 -10.71
CA CYS A 257 20.98 -9.08 -11.84
C CYS A 257 19.63 -9.75 -11.50
N LEU A 258 18.56 -9.28 -12.16
CA LEU A 258 17.39 -10.12 -12.47
C LEU A 258 17.89 -11.31 -13.29
N LYS A 259 17.86 -12.52 -12.72
CA LYS A 259 18.06 -13.77 -13.47
C LYS A 259 16.77 -14.57 -13.40
N SER A 260 16.26 -15.01 -14.55
CA SER A 260 14.97 -15.70 -14.68
C SER A 260 14.87 -16.96 -13.82
N ASN A 261 15.99 -17.61 -13.50
CA ASN A 261 16.06 -18.79 -12.64
C ASN A 261 16.04 -18.50 -11.13
N ARG A 262 16.01 -17.22 -10.71
CA ARG A 262 16.04 -16.81 -9.30
C ARG A 262 14.74 -16.11 -8.91
N SER A 263 13.61 -16.79 -9.06
CA SER A 263 12.30 -16.25 -8.68
C SER A 263 11.30 -17.33 -8.28
N TYR A 264 10.30 -16.95 -7.50
CA TYR A 264 9.09 -17.74 -7.28
C TYR A 264 7.96 -17.28 -8.22
N ASN A 265 6.97 -18.13 -8.42
CA ASN A 265 5.84 -17.82 -9.30
C ASN A 265 4.57 -17.53 -8.48
N PHE A 266 3.84 -16.49 -8.88
CA PHE A 266 2.44 -16.32 -8.48
C PHE A 266 1.53 -17.10 -9.42
N ARG A 267 0.35 -17.46 -8.94
CA ARG A 267 -0.74 -17.95 -9.82
C ARG A 267 -1.81 -16.87 -9.95
N TYR A 268 -2.48 -16.85 -11.10
CA TYR A 268 -3.50 -15.85 -11.41
C TYR A 268 -4.80 -16.57 -11.73
N LYS A 269 -5.89 -16.14 -11.11
CA LYS A 269 -7.24 -16.62 -11.40
C LYS A 269 -8.17 -15.44 -11.56
N GLU A 270 -9.01 -15.44 -12.58
CA GLU A 270 -10.03 -14.40 -12.71
C GLU A 270 -11.31 -14.82 -11.98
N GLU A 271 -11.81 -13.96 -11.11
CA GLU A 271 -13.06 -14.14 -10.36
C GLU A 271 -13.90 -12.87 -10.49
N LYS A 272 -15.13 -13.01 -11.00
CA LYS A 272 -16.08 -11.90 -11.22
C LYS A 272 -15.45 -10.69 -11.96
N GLY A 273 -14.57 -10.97 -12.93
CA GLY A 273 -13.92 -9.94 -13.75
C GLY A 273 -12.66 -9.31 -13.14
N VAL A 274 -12.24 -9.74 -11.94
CA VAL A 274 -11.07 -9.26 -11.20
C VAL A 274 -10.04 -10.38 -11.10
N ILE A 275 -8.76 -10.07 -11.30
CA ILE A 275 -7.68 -11.06 -11.19
C ILE A 275 -7.27 -11.23 -9.72
N VAL A 276 -7.45 -12.42 -9.16
CA VAL A 276 -6.92 -12.82 -7.86
C VAL A 276 -5.52 -13.39 -8.03
N ILE A 277 -4.56 -12.78 -7.34
CA ILE A 277 -3.14 -13.12 -7.37
C ILE A 277 -2.83 -14.03 -6.17
N ASP A 278 -2.66 -15.31 -6.45
CA ASP A 278 -2.41 -16.34 -5.44
C ASP A 278 -0.92 -16.41 -5.08
N TRP A 279 -0.62 -16.00 -3.85
CA TRP A 279 0.71 -16.03 -3.22
C TRP A 279 1.12 -17.43 -2.73
N THR A 280 0.23 -18.43 -2.76
CA THR A 280 0.51 -19.78 -2.23
C THR A 280 1.82 -20.39 -2.75
N PRO A 281 2.14 -20.35 -4.07
CA PRO A 281 3.38 -20.95 -4.56
C PRO A 281 4.63 -20.19 -4.10
N VAL A 282 4.53 -18.89 -3.82
CA VAL A 282 5.63 -18.08 -3.28
C VAL A 282 5.97 -18.56 -1.87
N ILE A 283 4.99 -18.67 -0.98
CA ILE A 283 5.23 -19.13 0.39
C ILE A 283 5.72 -20.58 0.42
N LYS A 284 5.15 -21.47 -0.42
CA LYS A 284 5.66 -22.84 -0.56
C LYS A 284 7.12 -22.87 -1.02
N GLY A 285 7.48 -22.01 -1.97
CA GLY A 285 8.86 -21.86 -2.45
C GLY A 285 9.80 -21.39 -1.34
N VAL A 286 9.41 -20.38 -0.56
CA VAL A 286 10.17 -19.89 0.60
C VAL A 286 10.37 -21.01 1.63
N VAL A 287 9.33 -21.78 1.96
CA VAL A 287 9.43 -22.92 2.88
C VAL A 287 10.38 -23.98 2.35
N GLY A 288 10.30 -24.33 1.06
CA GLY A 288 11.19 -25.30 0.44
C GLY A 288 12.65 -24.88 0.49
N ASP A 289 12.95 -23.61 0.18
CA ASP A 289 14.30 -23.06 0.27
C ASP A 289 14.84 -23.03 1.71
N LEU A 290 13.99 -22.71 2.70
CA LEU A 290 14.36 -22.77 4.12
C LEU A 290 14.70 -24.21 4.55
N GLN A 291 13.91 -25.20 4.12
CA GLN A 291 14.19 -26.62 4.39
C GLN A 291 15.48 -27.10 3.71
N ALA A 292 15.77 -26.56 2.52
CA ALA A 292 17.02 -26.79 1.80
C ALA A 292 18.20 -25.96 2.34
N LYS A 293 18.01 -25.23 3.45
CA LYS A 293 19.03 -24.39 4.11
C LYS A 293 19.67 -23.35 3.18
N ARG A 294 18.88 -22.80 2.25
CA ARG A 294 19.32 -21.68 1.41
C ARG A 294 19.51 -20.42 2.25
N SER A 295 20.39 -19.53 1.80
CA SER A 295 20.73 -18.32 2.54
C SER A 295 19.58 -17.30 2.52
N LYS A 296 19.46 -16.47 3.57
CA LYS A 296 18.45 -15.39 3.63
C LYS A 296 18.57 -14.41 2.44
N PRO A 297 19.77 -13.99 1.99
CA PRO A 297 19.92 -13.17 0.79
C PRO A 297 19.35 -13.81 -0.48
N GLU A 298 19.55 -15.12 -0.68
CA GLU A 298 19.04 -15.84 -1.84
C GLU A 298 17.50 -15.89 -1.84
N ILE A 299 16.90 -16.22 -0.70
CA ILE A 299 15.44 -16.30 -0.56
C ILE A 299 14.81 -14.92 -0.71
N SER A 300 15.40 -13.89 -0.09
CA SER A 300 14.94 -12.51 -0.21
C SER A 300 14.98 -12.04 -1.67
N LEU A 301 16.07 -12.33 -2.39
CA LEU A 301 16.21 -12.00 -3.82
C LEU A 301 15.11 -12.69 -4.66
N LYS A 302 14.88 -13.99 -4.46
CA LYS A 302 13.84 -14.75 -5.18
C LYS A 302 12.45 -14.17 -4.92
N PHE A 303 12.16 -13.76 -3.69
CA PHE A 303 10.90 -13.13 -3.31
C PHE A 303 10.70 -11.75 -3.98
N HIS A 304 11.71 -10.87 -3.92
CA HIS A 304 11.65 -9.58 -4.59
C HIS A 304 11.48 -9.72 -6.12
N ASN A 305 12.19 -10.68 -6.74
CA ASN A 305 12.02 -10.98 -8.16
C ASN A 305 10.61 -11.48 -8.48
N ALA A 306 10.02 -12.31 -7.62
CA ALA A 306 8.66 -12.80 -7.81
C ALA A 306 7.64 -11.66 -7.87
N ILE A 307 7.80 -10.65 -7.01
CA ILE A 307 6.95 -9.45 -7.01
C ILE A 307 7.15 -8.64 -8.29
N CYS A 308 8.40 -8.46 -8.73
CA CYS A 308 8.70 -7.72 -9.96
C CYS A 308 8.05 -8.39 -11.19
N TYR A 309 8.18 -9.71 -11.32
CA TYR A 309 7.54 -10.46 -12.41
C TYR A 309 6.02 -10.49 -12.28
N MET A 310 5.48 -10.59 -11.07
CA MET A 310 4.04 -10.50 -10.84
C MET A 310 3.46 -9.17 -11.32
N ILE A 311 4.11 -8.05 -10.99
CA ILE A 311 3.69 -6.72 -11.46
C ILE A 311 3.65 -6.68 -13.00
N ARG A 312 4.72 -7.16 -13.65
CA ARG A 312 4.78 -7.23 -15.12
C ARG A 312 3.64 -8.08 -15.68
N ASP A 313 3.45 -9.29 -15.16
CA ASP A 313 2.50 -10.26 -15.71
C ASP A 313 1.06 -9.79 -15.55
N VAL A 314 0.69 -9.30 -14.36
CA VAL A 314 -0.65 -8.74 -14.11
C VAL A 314 -0.88 -7.50 -14.97
N SER A 315 0.12 -6.63 -15.14
CA SER A 315 0.01 -5.47 -16.04
C SER A 315 -0.23 -5.90 -17.48
N LYS A 316 0.45 -6.95 -17.97
CA LYS A 316 0.22 -7.51 -19.33
C LYS A 316 -1.19 -8.09 -19.48
N LEU A 317 -1.69 -8.81 -18.49
CA LEU A 317 -3.07 -9.33 -18.47
C LEU A 317 -4.09 -8.18 -18.54
N LEU A 318 -3.90 -7.14 -17.72
CA LEU A 318 -4.77 -5.96 -17.68
C LEU A 318 -4.68 -5.14 -18.98
N ARG A 319 -3.50 -4.99 -19.57
CA ARG A 319 -3.32 -4.35 -20.89
C ARG A 319 -4.09 -5.09 -21.98
N LYS A 320 -4.01 -6.44 -22.00
CA LYS A 320 -4.74 -7.24 -22.99
C LYS A 320 -6.25 -7.00 -22.89
N LYS A 321 -6.78 -6.96 -21.66
CA LYS A 321 -8.20 -6.78 -21.35
C LYS A 321 -8.71 -5.36 -21.58
N TYR A 322 -7.96 -4.34 -21.18
CA TYR A 322 -8.43 -2.95 -21.15
C TYR A 322 -7.78 -2.03 -22.18
N LYS A 323 -6.80 -2.53 -22.95
CA LYS A 323 -6.06 -1.79 -23.98
C LYS A 323 -5.37 -0.54 -23.42
N ILE A 324 -4.73 -0.69 -22.25
CA ILE A 324 -4.02 0.39 -21.54
C ILE A 324 -2.52 0.06 -21.51
N ASP A 325 -1.70 1.04 -21.89
CA ASP A 325 -0.23 0.97 -21.93
C ASP A 325 0.45 1.84 -20.86
N LYS A 326 -0.31 2.61 -20.08
CA LYS A 326 0.20 3.48 -19.01
C LYS A 326 0.07 2.79 -17.66
N VAL A 327 1.16 2.76 -16.90
CA VAL A 327 1.21 2.20 -15.54
C VAL A 327 1.60 3.31 -14.56
N SER A 328 0.78 3.54 -13.55
CA SER A 328 1.07 4.45 -12.44
C SER A 328 1.35 3.63 -11.18
N MET A 329 2.50 3.85 -10.53
CA MET A 329 2.91 3.11 -9.33
C MET A 329 2.93 4.02 -8.11
N SER A 330 2.23 3.62 -7.05
CA SER A 330 2.07 4.39 -5.82
C SER A 330 1.83 3.47 -4.61
N GLY A 331 1.96 4.00 -3.40
CA GLY A 331 1.91 3.24 -2.15
C GLY A 331 3.28 2.97 -1.54
N GLY A 332 3.32 2.73 -0.23
CA GLY A 332 4.55 2.69 0.56
C GLY A 332 5.56 1.62 0.14
N VAL A 333 5.12 0.53 -0.51
CA VAL A 333 6.01 -0.54 -1.00
C VAL A 333 6.93 -0.06 -2.13
N PHE A 334 6.51 0.94 -2.91
CA PHE A 334 7.36 1.53 -3.96
C PHE A 334 8.43 2.50 -3.40
N GLN A 335 8.68 2.50 -2.09
CA GLN A 335 9.93 3.03 -1.52
C GLN A 335 11.09 2.02 -1.63
N ASN A 336 10.78 0.73 -1.86
CA ASN A 336 11.77 -0.31 -2.09
C ASN A 336 12.50 -0.06 -3.41
N LYS A 337 13.78 0.28 -3.33
CA LYS A 337 14.60 0.71 -4.48
C LYS A 337 14.80 -0.43 -5.46
N TYR A 338 14.92 -1.65 -4.95
CA TYR A 338 15.08 -2.83 -5.80
C TYR A 338 13.84 -3.08 -6.66
N ILE A 339 12.65 -3.08 -6.05
CA ILE A 339 11.38 -3.27 -6.77
C ILE A 339 11.21 -2.18 -7.80
N VAL A 340 11.33 -0.91 -7.40
CA VAL A 340 11.14 0.23 -8.31
C VAL A 340 12.03 0.13 -9.54
N ARG A 341 13.34 -0.09 -9.34
CA ARG A 341 14.31 -0.17 -10.44
C ARG A 341 13.94 -1.31 -11.40
N ASN A 342 13.70 -2.51 -10.87
CA ASN A 342 13.51 -3.71 -11.68
C ASN A 342 12.14 -3.76 -12.34
N VAL A 343 11.09 -3.33 -11.65
CA VAL A 343 9.74 -3.22 -12.24
C VAL A 343 9.71 -2.21 -13.38
N LYS A 344 10.36 -1.04 -13.20
CA LYS A 344 10.44 -0.04 -14.26
C LYS A 344 11.06 -0.64 -15.52
N LEU A 345 12.22 -1.30 -15.40
CA LEU A 345 12.90 -1.96 -16.51
C LEU A 345 12.00 -3.02 -17.18
N LEU A 346 11.42 -3.93 -16.41
CA LEU A 346 10.56 -5.01 -16.94
C LEU A 346 9.30 -4.50 -17.66
N LEU A 347 8.71 -3.41 -17.17
CA LEU A 347 7.54 -2.80 -17.77
C LEU A 347 7.90 -2.00 -19.02
N ASP A 348 9.00 -1.24 -19.02
CA ASP A 348 9.50 -0.52 -20.20
C ASP A 348 9.81 -1.52 -21.33
N GLU A 349 10.51 -2.62 -21.03
CA GLU A 349 10.79 -3.71 -21.99
C GLU A 349 9.51 -4.40 -22.50
N SER A 350 8.45 -4.38 -21.69
CA SER A 350 7.12 -4.89 -22.08
C SER A 350 6.27 -3.84 -22.82
N GLY A 351 6.85 -2.69 -23.16
CA GLY A 351 6.22 -1.61 -23.93
C GLY A 351 5.17 -0.82 -23.15
N PHE A 352 5.32 -0.69 -21.83
CA PHE A 352 4.52 0.20 -21.00
C PHE A 352 5.18 1.57 -20.82
N LYS A 353 4.36 2.59 -20.58
CA LYS A 353 4.80 3.90 -20.08
C LYS A 353 4.63 3.91 -18.57
N VAL A 354 5.75 3.87 -17.85
CA VAL A 354 5.76 3.78 -16.38
C VAL A 354 5.87 5.16 -15.76
N TYR A 355 4.98 5.45 -14.81
CA TYR A 355 4.91 6.70 -14.07
C TYR A 355 5.05 6.44 -12.57
N MET A 356 5.89 7.24 -11.94
CA MET A 356 6.16 7.27 -10.51
C MET A 356 6.11 8.71 -10.05
N HIS A 357 5.88 8.96 -8.76
CA HIS A 357 5.85 10.32 -8.25
C HIS A 357 7.20 11.03 -8.45
N ARG A 358 7.12 12.32 -8.78
CA ARG A 358 8.23 13.24 -9.05
C ARG A 358 8.38 14.28 -7.95
N ASN A 359 7.27 14.90 -7.53
CA ASN A 359 7.30 16.00 -6.56
C ASN A 359 6.81 15.57 -5.18
N VAL A 360 5.88 14.62 -5.10
CA VAL A 360 5.37 14.07 -3.83
C VAL A 360 5.94 12.67 -3.56
N PRO A 361 5.95 12.17 -2.31
CA PRO A 361 6.44 10.82 -2.04
C PRO A 361 5.50 9.73 -2.56
N ALA A 362 5.94 8.47 -2.64
CA ALA A 362 5.05 7.35 -2.99
C ALA A 362 4.16 6.87 -1.83
N HIS A 363 4.56 7.13 -0.58
CA HIS A 363 3.84 6.77 0.63
C HIS A 363 2.68 7.74 0.95
N ASP A 364 2.01 7.53 2.08
CA ASP A 364 0.80 8.23 2.56
C ASP A 364 0.86 9.77 2.58
N GLY A 365 2.07 10.33 2.53
CA GLY A 365 2.28 11.77 2.43
C GLY A 365 1.79 12.37 1.11
N ASN A 366 1.36 11.53 0.16
CA ASN A 366 0.78 11.96 -1.11
C ASN A 366 -0.76 11.89 -1.15
N ILE A 367 -1.38 11.29 -0.14
CA ILE A 367 -2.81 10.94 -0.16
C ILE A 367 -3.66 12.21 -0.25
N ALA A 368 -3.29 13.28 0.44
CA ALA A 368 -4.03 14.55 0.43
C ALA A 368 -4.15 15.14 -0.99
N LEU A 369 -3.12 15.03 -1.83
CA LEU A 369 -3.19 15.49 -3.23
C LEU A 369 -4.23 14.70 -4.03
N GLY A 370 -4.20 13.37 -3.92
CA GLY A 370 -5.16 12.50 -4.61
C GLY A 370 -6.60 12.72 -4.14
N GLN A 371 -6.79 12.89 -2.83
CA GLN A 371 -8.09 13.21 -2.23
C GLN A 371 -8.65 14.53 -2.79
N ALA A 372 -7.83 15.59 -2.82
CA ALA A 372 -8.26 16.90 -3.27
C ALA A 372 -8.80 16.88 -4.71
N VAL A 373 -8.15 16.12 -5.60
CA VAL A 373 -8.57 16.02 -7.00
C VAL A 373 -9.79 15.11 -7.20
N LEU A 374 -9.90 14.02 -6.44
CA LEU A 374 -11.04 13.11 -6.52
C LEU A 374 -12.32 13.66 -5.86
N ALA A 375 -12.21 14.56 -4.89
CA ALA A 375 -13.34 15.12 -4.16
C ALA A 375 -14.27 16.01 -5.00
N VAL A 376 -13.77 16.61 -6.10
CA VAL A 376 -14.54 17.54 -6.96
C VAL A 376 -15.58 16.85 -7.83
N ARG A 377 -15.38 15.56 -8.11
CA ARG A 377 -16.17 14.84 -9.11
C ARG A 377 -17.18 13.86 -8.50
N ARG A 378 -17.36 13.90 -7.17
CA ARG A 378 -18.30 13.05 -6.43
C ARG A 378 -19.47 13.81 -5.84
#